data_AF-A0A7J6VRQ7-F1
#
_entry.id   AF-A0A7J6VRQ7-F1
#
_cell.length_a   1.000
_cell.length_b   1.000
_cell.length_c   1.000
_cell.angle_alpha   90.00
_cell.angle_beta   90.00
_cell.angle_gamma   90.00
#
_symmetry.space_group_name_H-M   'P 1'
#
loop_
_entity.id
_entity.type
_entity.pdbx_description
1 polymer ?
#
loop_
_entity_poly.entity_id
_entity_poly.type
_entity_poly.pdbx_seq_one_letter_code
_entity_poly.pdbx_strand_id
1 'polypeptide(L)'
;MPERSAVTWSSMVSGYVQNNLYEEALMLFHRAQKVGLQQTQFTLSSAVSACASLSALIEGNQIHAVLLRTGFCLNAFVSASLIDMYAKCGSIEDAYLVFSVVKDRNVVLS
;
A
#
# COMPACT_ATOMS: atom_id res chain seq x y z
N MET A 1 7.40 11.25 -26.98
CA MET A 1 7.19 9.99 -26.23
C MET A 1 5.81 10.09 -25.59
N PRO A 2 4.88 9.16 -25.82
CA PRO A 2 3.51 9.32 -25.33
C PRO A 2 3.53 9.29 -23.80
N GLU A 3 2.76 10.18 -23.19
CA GLU A 3 2.72 10.43 -21.75
C GLU A 3 2.59 9.13 -20.96
N ARG A 4 3.60 8.81 -20.14
CA ARG A 4 3.52 7.75 -19.15
C ARG A 4 2.56 8.20 -18.05
N SER A 5 1.26 8.01 -18.26
CA SER A 5 0.24 8.39 -17.29
C SER A 5 0.39 7.56 -15.99
N ALA A 6 -0.09 8.12 -14.87
CA ALA A 6 -0.19 7.40 -13.60
C ALA A 6 -0.94 6.06 -13.73
N VAL A 7 -1.87 5.96 -14.70
CA VAL A 7 -2.62 4.73 -15.00
C VAL A 7 -1.70 3.62 -15.51
N THR A 8 -0.82 3.91 -16.48
CA THR A 8 0.11 2.90 -17.02
C THR A 8 1.04 2.33 -15.94
N TRP A 9 1.58 3.19 -15.09
CA TRP A 9 2.42 2.75 -13.97
C TRP A 9 1.64 1.93 -12.95
N SER A 10 0.42 2.33 -12.63
CA SER A 10 -0.45 1.59 -11.73
C SER A 10 -0.72 0.18 -12.26
N SER A 11 -1.03 0.05 -13.56
CA SER A 11 -1.23 -1.26 -14.18
C SER A 11 0.04 -2.12 -14.16
N MET A 12 1.21 -1.53 -14.39
CA MET A 12 2.47 -2.26 -14.34
C MET A 12 2.80 -2.76 -12.93
N VAL A 13 2.70 -1.91 -11.90
CA VAL A 13 2.95 -2.30 -10.50
C VAL A 13 2.00 -3.44 -10.10
N SER A 14 0.70 -3.30 -10.37
CA SER A 14 -0.28 -4.35 -10.09
C SER A 14 0.04 -5.64 -10.85
N GLY A 15 0.45 -5.54 -12.11
CA GLY A 15 0.85 -6.68 -12.93
C GLY A 15 2.03 -7.45 -12.35
N TYR A 16 3.08 -6.75 -11.90
CA TYR A 16 4.21 -7.39 -11.22
C TYR A 16 3.78 -8.12 -9.94
N VAL A 17 2.96 -7.49 -9.10
CA VAL A 17 2.43 -8.11 -7.87
C VAL A 17 1.60 -9.36 -8.16
N GLN A 18 0.72 -9.31 -9.18
CA GLN A 18 -0.10 -10.45 -9.59
C GLN A 18 0.73 -11.64 -10.10
N ASN A 19 1.96 -11.39 -10.56
CA ASN A 19 2.90 -12.42 -10.99
C ASN A 19 3.95 -12.77 -9.92
N ASN A 20 3.72 -12.35 -8.66
CA ASN A 20 4.61 -12.57 -7.52
C ASN A 20 6.02 -11.96 -7.67
N LEU A 21 6.18 -10.99 -8.57
CA LEU A 21 7.42 -10.25 -8.80
C LEU A 21 7.45 -9.00 -7.90
N TYR A 22 7.51 -9.24 -6.59
CA TYR A 22 7.27 -8.21 -5.58
C TYR A 22 8.41 -7.18 -5.50
N GLU A 23 9.66 -7.62 -5.66
CA GLU A 23 10.82 -6.72 -5.65
C GLU A 23 10.77 -5.76 -6.84
N GLU A 24 10.45 -6.28 -8.03
CA GLU A 24 10.28 -5.49 -9.24
C GLU A 24 9.11 -4.51 -9.12
N ALA A 25 8.00 -4.95 -8.50
CA ALA A 25 6.87 -4.08 -8.22
C ALA A 25 7.29 -2.89 -7.33
N LEU A 26 8.04 -3.16 -6.25
CA LEU A 26 8.53 -2.10 -5.35
C LEU A 26 9.57 -1.21 -6.03
N MET A 27 10.51 -1.76 -6.80
CA MET A 27 11.48 -0.95 -7.57
C MET A 27 10.76 0.00 -8.53
N LEU A 28 9.74 -0.50 -9.23
CA LEU A 28 8.94 0.30 -10.15
C LEU A 28 8.14 1.38 -9.40
N PHE A 29 7.53 1.04 -8.26
CA PHE A 29 6.82 1.98 -7.40
C PHE A 29 7.73 3.13 -6.91
N HIS A 30 8.93 2.81 -6.41
CA HIS A 30 9.89 3.83 -5.98
C HIS A 30 10.34 4.71 -7.14
N ARG A 31 10.52 4.14 -8.33
CA ARG A 31 10.83 4.93 -9.53
C ARG A 31 9.70 5.88 -9.88
N ALA A 32 8.44 5.45 -9.78
CA ALA A 32 7.27 6.30 -10.01
C ALA A 32 7.22 7.47 -9.02
N GLN A 33 7.55 7.24 -7.74
CA GLN A 33 7.63 8.30 -6.74
C GLN A 33 8.75 9.31 -7.07
N LYS A 34 9.93 8.84 -7.47
CA LYS A 34 11.08 9.71 -7.81
C LYS A 34 10.81 10.64 -8.99
N VAL A 35 9.99 10.22 -9.95
CA VAL A 35 9.58 11.07 -11.09
C VAL A 35 8.35 11.94 -10.80
N GLY A 36 7.88 11.97 -9.55
CA GLY A 36 6.78 12.84 -9.11
C GLY A 36 5.39 12.39 -9.57
N LEU A 37 5.22 11.12 -9.95
CA LEU A 37 3.90 10.62 -10.34
C LEU A 37 3.01 10.51 -9.11
N GLN A 38 1.75 10.91 -9.26
CA GLN A 38 0.75 10.79 -8.21
C GLN A 38 0.28 9.35 -8.10
N GLN A 39 0.39 8.78 -6.91
CA GLN A 39 0.04 7.38 -6.70
C GLN A 39 -1.43 7.23 -6.40
N THR A 40 -2.05 6.26 -7.06
CA THR A 40 -3.45 5.94 -6.81
C THR A 40 -3.56 5.03 -5.59
N GLN A 41 -4.76 4.95 -5.03
CA GLN A 41 -5.07 4.00 -3.96
C GLN A 41 -4.72 2.55 -4.36
N PHE A 42 -4.95 2.18 -5.63
CA PHE A 42 -4.63 0.84 -6.14
C PHE A 42 -3.14 0.57 -6.13
N THR A 43 -2.33 1.51 -6.64
CA THR A 43 -0.86 1.40 -6.67
C THR A 43 -0.29 1.25 -5.27
N LEU A 44 -0.80 2.03 -4.31
CA LEU A 44 -0.36 1.97 -2.92
C LEU A 44 -0.76 0.64 -2.26
N SER A 45 -1.98 0.16 -2.50
CA SER A 45 -2.42 -1.15 -2.00
C SER A 45 -1.57 -2.30 -2.56
N SER A 46 -1.28 -2.29 -3.86
CA SER A 46 -0.38 -3.27 -4.49
C SER A 46 1.03 -3.22 -3.90
N ALA A 47 1.56 -2.03 -3.63
CA ALA A 47 2.86 -1.88 -2.99
C ALA A 47 2.85 -2.40 -1.53
N VAL A 48 1.78 -2.15 -0.76
CA VAL A 48 1.60 -2.73 0.59
C VAL A 48 1.58 -4.25 0.54
N SER A 49 0.87 -4.85 -0.42
CA SER A 49 0.84 -6.31 -0.60
C SER A 49 2.22 -6.87 -0.96
N ALA A 50 3.00 -6.17 -1.79
CA ALA A 50 4.38 -6.56 -2.09
C ALA A 50 5.26 -6.51 -0.82
N CYS A 51 5.12 -5.49 0.03
CA CYS A 51 5.81 -5.41 1.32
C CYS A 51 5.42 -6.57 2.24
N ALA A 52 4.14 -6.92 2.29
CA ALA A 52 3.64 -8.05 3.08
C ALA A 52 4.29 -9.38 2.66
N SER A 53 4.38 -9.64 1.36
CA SER A 53 4.99 -10.86 0.83
C SER A 53 6.50 -10.92 1.03
N LEU A 54 7.18 -9.77 1.07
CA LEU A 54 8.63 -9.68 1.28
C LEU A 54 9.03 -9.48 2.75
N SER A 55 8.07 -9.39 3.68
CA SER A 55 8.31 -8.97 5.07
C SER A 55 9.08 -7.63 5.17
N ALA A 56 8.83 -6.73 4.22
CA ALA A 56 9.55 -5.46 4.07
C ALA A 56 8.91 -4.35 4.92
N LEU A 57 9.10 -4.42 6.24
CA LEU A 57 8.45 -3.53 7.20
C LEU A 57 8.81 -2.05 7.02
N ILE A 58 10.07 -1.76 6.68
CA ILE A 58 10.57 -0.38 6.54
C ILE A 58 9.88 0.32 5.37
N GLU A 59 9.77 -0.35 4.23
CA GLU A 59 9.06 0.09 3.05
C GLU A 59 7.55 0.19 3.31
N GLY A 60 6.98 -0.81 3.99
CA GLY A 60 5.57 -0.81 4.41
C GLY A 60 5.22 0.41 5.25
N ASN A 61 6.08 0.79 6.20
CA ASN A 61 5.92 2.00 7.02
C ASN A 61 5.96 3.29 6.20
N GLN A 62 6.87 3.38 5.22
CA GLN A 62 6.92 4.54 4.32
C GLN A 62 5.64 4.66 3.50
N ILE A 63 5.13 3.54 2.98
CA ILE A 63 3.88 3.53 2.21
C ILE A 63 2.68 3.88 3.12
N HIS A 64 2.64 3.37 4.35
CA HIS A 64 1.60 3.71 5.33
C HIS A 64 1.59 5.22 5.63
N ALA A 65 2.76 5.86 5.79
CA ALA A 65 2.84 7.31 5.97
C ALA A 65 2.27 8.09 4.77
N VAL A 66 2.49 7.60 3.54
CA VAL A 66 1.87 8.19 2.34
C VAL A 66 0.35 8.02 2.37
N LEU A 67 -0.15 6.84 2.75
CA LEU A 67 -1.60 6.55 2.85
C LEU A 67 -2.31 7.43 3.90
N LEU A 68 -1.64 7.72 5.02
CA LEU A 68 -2.14 8.67 6.03
C LEU A 68 -2.24 10.08 5.46
N ARG A 69 -1.21 10.54 4.76
CA ARG A 69 -1.19 11.89 4.14
C ARG A 69 -2.24 12.08 3.05
N THR A 70 -2.56 11.03 2.29
CA THR A 70 -3.58 11.10 1.24
C THR A 70 -5.00 10.82 1.73
N GLY A 71 -5.16 10.35 2.98
CA GLY A 71 -6.44 9.92 3.54
C GLY A 71 -6.95 8.58 3.00
N PHE A 72 -6.16 7.87 2.18
CA PHE A 72 -6.55 6.58 1.61
C PHE A 72 -6.54 5.45 2.63
N CYS A 73 -5.88 5.63 3.77
CA CYS A 73 -5.96 4.70 4.90
C CYS A 73 -7.42 4.47 5.38
N LEU A 74 -8.34 5.39 5.10
CA LEU A 74 -9.76 5.26 5.47
C LEU A 74 -10.52 4.23 4.63
N ASN A 75 -9.96 3.80 3.51
CA ASN A 75 -10.57 2.77 2.69
C ASN A 75 -10.39 1.39 3.36
N ALA A 76 -11.50 0.65 3.53
CA ALA A 76 -11.50 -0.66 4.18
C ALA A 76 -10.53 -1.67 3.54
N PHE A 77 -10.40 -1.67 2.21
CA PHE A 77 -9.48 -2.57 1.50
C PHE A 77 -8.01 -2.24 1.77
N VAL A 78 -7.67 -0.94 1.81
CA VAL A 78 -6.31 -0.49 2.12
C VAL A 78 -5.96 -0.76 3.58
N SER A 79 -6.91 -0.53 4.48
CA SER A 79 -6.76 -0.86 5.89
C SER A 79 -6.52 -2.35 6.11
N ALA A 80 -7.28 -3.22 5.43
CA ALA A 80 -7.09 -4.66 5.49
C ALA A 80 -5.71 -5.10 4.98
N SER A 81 -5.22 -4.50 3.89
CA SER A 81 -3.87 -4.80 3.38
C SER A 81 -2.76 -4.31 4.31
N LEU A 82 -2.94 -3.17 4.99
CA LEU A 82 -2.01 -2.71 6.03
C LEU A 82 -1.97 -3.65 7.24
N ILE A 83 -3.12 -4.14 7.70
CA ILE A 83 -3.19 -5.13 8.80
C ILE A 83 -2.45 -6.41 8.40
N ASP A 84 -2.72 -6.95 7.20
CA ASP A 84 -2.03 -8.13 6.68
C ASP A 84 -0.51 -7.92 6.56
N MET A 85 -0.09 -6.75 6.05
CA MET A 85 1.32 -6.39 5.93
C MET A 85 2.02 -6.35 7.28
N TYR A 86 1.46 -5.62 8.26
CA TYR A 86 2.07 -5.54 9.60
C TYR A 86 2.12 -6.91 10.28
N ALA A 87 1.05 -7.71 10.16
CA ALA A 87 1.01 -9.05 10.73
C ALA A 87 2.09 -9.96 10.12
N LYS A 88 2.24 -9.97 8.79
CA LYS A 88 3.28 -10.76 8.10
C LYS A 88 4.69 -10.27 8.37
N CYS A 89 4.87 -8.97 8.59
CA CYS A 89 6.14 -8.40 9.04
C CYS A 89 6.45 -8.64 10.52
N GLY A 90 5.53 -9.27 11.28
CA GLY A 90 5.69 -9.55 12.70
C GLY A 90 5.41 -8.37 13.64
N SER A 91 4.93 -7.22 13.14
CA SER A 91 4.52 -6.09 13.97
C SER A 91 3.04 -6.19 14.34
N ILE A 92 2.72 -7.05 15.30
CA ILE A 92 1.33 -7.36 15.69
C ILE A 92 0.66 -6.16 16.35
N GLU A 93 1.42 -5.37 17.12
CA GLU A 93 0.94 -4.17 17.80
C GLU A 93 0.45 -3.12 16.79
N ASP A 94 1.22 -2.88 15.73
CA ASP A 94 0.83 -1.95 14.66
C ASP A 94 -0.37 -2.46 13.87
N ALA A 95 -0.42 -3.77 13.58
CA ALA A 95 -1.57 -4.39 12.94
C ALA A 95 -2.86 -4.17 13.76
N TYR A 96 -2.77 -4.35 15.09
CA TYR A 96 -3.87 -4.12 16.01
C TYR A 96 -4.28 -2.64 16.09
N LEU A 97 -3.31 -1.73 16.06
CA LEU A 97 -3.57 -0.29 16.07
C LEU A 97 -4.37 0.13 14.82
N VAL A 98 -3.93 -0.31 13.63
CA VAL A 98 -4.66 -0.05 12.38
C VAL A 98 -6.08 -0.63 12.46
N PHE A 99 -6.23 -1.87 12.91
CA PHE A 99 -7.55 -2.50 13.08
C PHE A 99 -8.47 -1.71 14.02
N SER A 100 -7.96 -1.25 15.16
CA SER A 100 -8.74 -0.52 16.16
C SER A 100 -9.23 0.83 15.62
N VAL A 101 -8.35 1.58 14.93
CA VAL A 101 -8.71 2.85 14.28
C VAL A 101 -9.82 2.67 13.25
N VAL A 102 -9.82 1.54 12.52
CA VAL A 102 -10.83 1.24 11.50
C VAL A 102 -12.14 0.80 12.16
N LYS A 103 -12.07 -0.02 13.21
CA LYS A 103 -13.23 -0.50 13.96
C LYS A 103 -13.99 0.66 14.59
N ASP A 104 -13.32 1.56 15.32
CA ASP A 104 -13.95 2.68 16.03
C ASP A 104 -14.71 3.62 15.08
N ARG A 105 -14.25 3.74 13.83
CA ARG A 105 -14.93 4.55 12.80
C ARG A 105 -16.18 3.88 12.22
N ASN A 106 -16.30 2.56 12.29
CA ASN A 106 -17.48 1.84 11.78
C ASN A 106 -18.61 1.73 12.83
N VAL A 107 -18.37 2.12 14.08
CA VAL A 107 -19.38 2.05 15.16
C VAL A 107 -20.24 3.33 15.27
N VAL A 108 -19.94 4.39 14.51
CA VAL A 108 -20.64 5.70 14.62
C VAL A 108 -21.90 5.83 13.73
N LEU A 109 -22.36 4.75 13.08
CA LEU A 109 -23.56 4.75 12.23
C LEU A 109 -24.46 3.53 12.49
N SER A 110 -24.92 3.34 13.73
CA SER A 110 -26.00 2.41 14.07
C SER A 110 -26.94 3.03 15.09
#